data_AF-A0A382MT24-F1
#
_entry.id   AF-A0A382MT24-F1
#
_cell.length_a   1.000
_cell.length_b   1.000
_cell.length_c   1.000
_cell.angle_alpha   90.00
_cell.angle_beta   90.00
_cell.angle_gamma   90.00
#
_symmetry.space_group_name_H-M   'P 1'
#
loop_
_entity.id
_entity.type
_entity.pdbx_description
1 polymer ?
#
loop_
_entity_poly.entity_id
_entity_poly.type
_entity_poly.pdbx_seq_one_letter_code
_entity_poly.pdbx_strand_id
1 'polypeptide(L)'
;MRSLILLLLTALMSCDSARPTSWSATAITDVTVIDAINGVRHNQTVIFSGDEITAIAPTVKNPANHHIIDGTGKFLIPGLWDFHVHLTYEPELTALMPRLFLSYGITSVRDTGGLLRDIVPVVQKMQKPGAIAPRVFFAGPLLDGSDVVYDGESRPEIGVQNATKQQARTAIETLKAAGASFIKIYELVSEEVFFEMVSVARALDIPIDSHVPLSMLASIAGPQVDSIEHLRNI
;
A
#
# COMPACT_ATOMS: atom_id res chain seq x y z
N MET A 1 31.84 -60.90 -55.42
CA MET A 1 32.24 -61.27 -54.04
C MET A 1 32.61 -60.01 -53.29
N ARG A 2 32.05 -59.85 -52.09
CA ARG A 2 32.41 -58.93 -50.98
C ARG A 2 31.93 -57.47 -51.04
N SER A 3 30.90 -57.27 -50.23
CA SER A 3 30.31 -56.09 -49.62
C SER A 3 31.26 -54.95 -49.26
N LEU A 4 30.76 -53.71 -49.35
CA LEU A 4 31.08 -52.67 -48.38
C LEU A 4 29.84 -51.80 -48.11
N ILE A 5 29.33 -51.93 -46.89
CA ILE A 5 28.21 -51.18 -46.32
C ILE A 5 28.74 -49.81 -45.89
N LEU A 6 28.17 -48.72 -46.42
CA LEU A 6 28.46 -47.37 -45.97
C LEU A 6 27.45 -46.99 -44.87
N LEU A 7 27.90 -47.04 -43.61
CA LEU A 7 27.14 -46.57 -42.45
C LEU A 7 27.00 -45.04 -42.51
N LEU A 8 25.76 -44.54 -42.58
CA LEU A 8 25.44 -43.13 -42.34
C LEU A 8 25.57 -42.85 -40.84
N LEU A 9 26.61 -42.11 -40.43
CA LEU A 9 26.73 -41.59 -39.07
C LEU A 9 25.99 -40.26 -38.99
N THR A 10 24.74 -40.27 -38.53
CA THR A 10 24.01 -39.05 -38.18
C THR A 10 24.50 -38.55 -36.82
N ALA A 11 25.39 -37.55 -36.83
CA ALA A 11 25.78 -36.81 -35.64
C ALA A 11 24.60 -35.94 -35.18
N LEU A 12 23.83 -36.43 -34.21
CA LEU A 12 22.90 -35.61 -33.43
C LEU A 12 23.72 -34.65 -32.57
N MET A 13 24.03 -33.47 -33.10
CA MET A 13 24.47 -32.35 -32.29
C MET A 13 23.29 -31.93 -31.41
N SER A 14 23.28 -32.41 -30.17
CA SER A 14 22.42 -31.89 -29.13
C SER A 14 22.84 -30.44 -28.89
N CYS A 15 22.10 -29.49 -29.49
CA CYS A 15 22.09 -28.12 -29.02
C CYS A 15 21.56 -28.14 -27.59
N ASP A 16 22.48 -28.25 -26.64
CA ASP A 16 22.21 -27.96 -25.25
C ASP A 16 21.99 -26.45 -25.17
N SER A 17 20.74 -26.04 -25.43
CA SER A 17 20.28 -24.70 -25.18
C SER A 17 20.50 -24.46 -23.70
N ALA A 18 21.62 -23.83 -23.34
CA ALA A 18 21.93 -23.41 -22.00
C ALA A 18 20.69 -22.68 -21.48
N ARG A 19 19.91 -23.35 -20.62
CA ARG A 19 18.79 -22.70 -19.94
C ARG A 19 19.40 -21.48 -19.27
N PRO A 20 18.83 -20.27 -19.44
CA PRO A 20 19.29 -19.13 -18.68
C PRO A 20 19.29 -19.57 -17.22
N THR A 21 20.43 -19.44 -16.57
CA THR A 21 20.61 -19.83 -15.17
C THR A 21 19.57 -19.03 -14.40
N SER A 22 18.47 -19.68 -14.01
CA SER A 22 17.42 -19.00 -13.27
C SER A 22 18.03 -18.64 -11.93
N TRP A 23 18.33 -17.37 -11.72
CA TRP A 23 18.79 -16.88 -10.44
C TRP A 23 17.80 -17.32 -9.36
N SER A 24 18.28 -17.89 -8.26
CA SER A 24 17.39 -18.34 -7.19
C SER A 24 16.76 -17.17 -6.44
N ALA A 25 17.41 -16.00 -6.48
CA ALA A 25 17.01 -14.79 -5.78
C ALA A 25 17.80 -13.57 -6.31
N THR A 26 17.40 -12.36 -5.92
CA THR A 26 18.15 -11.12 -6.14
C THR A 26 18.90 -10.74 -4.87
N ALA A 27 20.15 -10.29 -5.00
CA ALA A 27 20.96 -9.82 -3.87
C ALA A 27 21.46 -8.41 -4.15
N ILE A 28 21.24 -7.47 -3.21
CA ILE A 28 21.87 -6.15 -3.22
C ILE A 28 23.07 -6.22 -2.27
N THR A 29 24.29 -6.13 -2.78
CA THR A 29 25.54 -6.29 -2.00
C THR A 29 26.21 -4.96 -1.69
N ASP A 30 27.07 -4.92 -0.68
CA ASP A 30 27.92 -3.76 -0.32
C ASP A 30 27.13 -2.46 -0.09
N VAL A 31 25.86 -2.57 0.32
CA VAL A 31 24.97 -1.42 0.49
C VAL A 31 24.94 -0.94 1.94
N THR A 32 24.67 0.36 2.14
CA THR A 32 24.31 0.87 3.47
C THR A 32 22.80 0.74 3.66
N VAL A 33 22.36 -0.11 4.59
CA VAL A 33 20.94 -0.28 4.92
C VAL A 33 20.54 0.72 6.00
N ILE A 34 19.39 1.37 5.84
CA ILE A 34 18.79 2.22 6.86
C ILE A 34 17.35 1.76 7.07
N ASP A 35 17.00 1.35 8.29
CA ASP A 35 15.62 1.04 8.67
C ASP A 35 15.26 1.61 10.04
N ALA A 36 13.95 1.66 10.33
CA ALA A 36 13.41 2.30 11.54
C ALA A 36 13.77 1.56 12.84
N ILE A 37 14.09 0.27 12.79
CA ILE A 37 14.31 -0.57 13.98
C ILE A 37 15.80 -0.60 14.34
N ASN A 38 16.67 -0.75 13.34
CA ASN A 38 18.09 -1.00 13.51
C ASN A 38 18.97 0.20 13.15
N GLY A 39 18.40 1.26 12.58
CA GLY A 39 19.15 2.43 12.14
C GLY A 39 20.07 2.13 10.94
N VAL A 40 21.22 2.79 10.92
CA VAL A 40 22.19 2.71 9.81
C VAL A 40 23.15 1.54 10.00
N ARG A 41 23.29 0.69 8.98
CA ARG A 41 24.24 -0.43 8.94
C ARG A 41 24.98 -0.45 7.61
N HIS A 42 26.30 -0.34 7.65
CA HIS A 42 27.17 -0.33 6.46
C HIS A 42 27.51 -1.74 5.99
N ASN A 43 27.92 -1.86 4.72
CA ASN A 43 28.45 -3.07 4.11
C ASN A 43 27.54 -4.30 4.33
N GLN A 44 26.27 -4.15 3.96
CA GLN A 44 25.27 -5.21 4.08
C GLN A 44 24.96 -5.83 2.71
N THR A 45 24.57 -7.10 2.75
CA THR A 45 23.89 -7.78 1.65
C THR A 45 22.44 -8.03 2.04
N VAL A 46 21.51 -7.63 1.18
CA VAL A 46 20.07 -7.90 1.33
C VAL A 46 19.63 -8.85 0.22
N ILE A 47 19.02 -9.97 0.61
CA ILE A 47 18.58 -11.02 -0.32
C ILE A 47 17.05 -11.02 -0.40
N PHE A 48 16.55 -11.05 -1.64
CA PHE A 48 15.14 -11.05 -1.99
C PHE A 48 14.79 -12.32 -2.77
N SER A 49 13.73 -13.01 -2.37
CA SER A 49 13.14 -14.11 -3.11
C SER A 49 11.69 -13.79 -3.40
N GLY A 50 11.37 -13.46 -4.66
CA GLY A 50 10.06 -12.89 -4.99
C GLY A 50 9.83 -11.58 -4.23
N ASP A 51 8.74 -11.52 -3.46
CA ASP A 51 8.31 -10.33 -2.71
C ASP A 51 8.84 -10.30 -1.26
N GLU A 52 9.65 -11.26 -0.85
CA GLU A 52 10.13 -11.39 0.52
C GLU A 52 11.64 -11.12 0.65
N ILE A 53 12.01 -10.39 1.71
CA ILE A 53 13.39 -10.28 2.17
C ILE A 53 13.70 -11.52 2.99
N THR A 54 14.61 -12.36 2.51
CA THR A 54 14.96 -13.63 3.16
C THR A 54 16.19 -13.53 4.05
N ALA A 55 17.05 -12.52 3.84
CA ALA A 55 18.21 -12.28 4.68
C ALA A 55 18.69 -10.82 4.58
N ILE A 56 19.20 -10.31 5.71
CA ILE A 56 20.03 -9.12 5.80
C ILE A 56 21.24 -9.50 6.65
N ALA A 57 22.45 -9.40 6.08
CA ALA A 57 23.68 -9.79 6.77
C ALA A 57 24.88 -8.95 6.29
N PRO A 58 25.97 -8.87 7.06
CA PRO A 58 27.23 -8.29 6.58
C PRO A 58 27.65 -8.92 5.25
N THR A 59 28.12 -8.08 4.31
CA THR A 59 28.47 -8.55 2.97
C THR A 59 29.62 -9.55 2.99
N VAL A 60 29.39 -10.68 2.33
CA VAL A 60 30.42 -11.66 1.97
C VAL A 60 30.67 -11.60 0.47
N LYS A 61 31.91 -11.79 0.05
CA LYS A 61 32.28 -11.76 -1.37
C LYS A 61 31.59 -12.91 -2.12
N ASN A 62 30.98 -12.58 -3.26
CA ASN A 62 30.41 -13.52 -4.23
C ASN A 62 29.33 -14.47 -3.67
N PRO A 63 28.13 -13.98 -3.31
CA PRO A 63 26.99 -14.87 -3.05
C PRO A 63 26.64 -15.63 -4.34
N ALA A 64 27.00 -16.91 -4.41
CA ALA A 64 26.74 -17.74 -5.60
C ALA A 64 25.24 -17.82 -5.91
N ASN A 65 24.89 -17.97 -7.19
CA ASN A 65 23.53 -18.23 -7.71
C ASN A 65 22.47 -17.13 -7.52
N HIS A 66 22.86 -15.87 -7.28
CA HIS A 66 21.94 -14.73 -7.20
C HIS A 66 22.11 -13.75 -8.37
N HIS A 67 21.05 -13.05 -8.73
CA HIS A 67 21.15 -11.83 -9.53
C HIS A 67 21.70 -10.71 -8.63
N ILE A 68 22.94 -10.27 -8.89
CA ILE A 68 23.64 -9.33 -8.01
C ILE A 68 23.44 -7.89 -8.48
N ILE A 69 23.05 -7.02 -7.55
CA ILE A 69 22.99 -5.57 -7.69
C ILE A 69 24.08 -4.99 -6.77
N ASP A 70 25.05 -4.29 -7.34
CA ASP A 70 26.10 -3.62 -6.57
C ASP A 70 25.57 -2.32 -5.92
N GLY A 71 25.50 -2.33 -4.60
CA GLY A 71 25.07 -1.21 -3.76
C GLY A 71 26.23 -0.35 -3.24
N THR A 72 27.47 -0.56 -3.70
CA THR A 72 28.64 0.21 -3.25
C THR A 72 28.39 1.71 -3.34
N GLY A 73 28.59 2.42 -2.22
CA GLY A 73 28.37 3.87 -2.12
C GLY A 73 26.91 4.31 -2.20
N LYS A 74 25.95 3.37 -2.16
CA LYS A 74 24.51 3.62 -2.18
C LYS A 74 23.86 3.27 -0.84
N PHE A 75 22.60 3.68 -0.73
CA PHE A 75 21.75 3.42 0.42
C PHE A 75 20.55 2.58 0.00
N LEU A 76 20.10 1.70 0.90
CA LEU A 76 18.88 0.92 0.78
C LEU A 76 17.98 1.24 1.96
N ILE A 77 16.77 1.69 1.66
CA ILE A 77 15.73 2.04 2.63
C ILE A 77 14.46 1.21 2.35
N PRO A 78 13.57 1.04 3.34
CA PRO A 78 12.22 0.56 3.08
C PRO A 78 11.51 1.38 2.01
N GLY A 79 10.65 0.74 1.22
CA GLY A 79 9.76 1.45 0.30
C GLY A 79 8.91 2.47 1.06
N LEU A 80 8.77 3.67 0.50
CA LEU A 80 8.09 4.77 1.17
C LEU A 80 6.58 4.53 1.24
N TRP A 81 5.96 5.09 2.27
CA TRP A 81 4.51 5.11 2.49
C TRP A 81 4.03 6.55 2.44
N ASP A 82 2.97 6.80 1.67
CA ASP A 82 2.20 8.04 1.75
C ASP A 82 0.89 7.77 2.49
N PHE A 83 0.75 8.36 3.68
CA PHE A 83 -0.36 8.07 4.58
C PHE A 83 -1.61 8.93 4.32
N HIS A 84 -1.56 9.88 3.39
CA HIS A 84 -2.69 10.77 3.13
C HIS A 84 -2.79 11.17 1.66
N VAL A 85 -3.49 10.33 0.87
CA VAL A 85 -3.78 10.63 -0.54
C VAL A 85 -5.28 10.65 -0.81
N HIS A 86 -5.64 11.14 -2.00
CA HIS A 86 -6.99 11.07 -2.54
C HIS A 86 -6.95 10.66 -4.02
N LEU A 87 -7.18 9.37 -4.29
CA LEU A 87 -7.04 8.76 -5.60
C LEU A 87 -8.15 9.15 -6.57
N THR A 88 -9.32 9.54 -6.06
CA THR A 88 -10.51 9.86 -6.87
C THR A 88 -11.02 11.28 -6.69
N TYR A 89 -10.34 12.12 -5.89
CA TYR A 89 -10.74 13.51 -5.69
C TYR A 89 -10.61 14.35 -6.96
N GLU A 90 -9.53 14.12 -7.72
CA GLU A 90 -9.32 14.69 -9.05
C GLU A 90 -9.31 13.55 -10.09
N PRO A 91 -10.46 13.25 -10.74
CA PRO A 91 -10.59 12.13 -11.67
C PRO A 91 -9.58 12.15 -12.82
N GLU A 92 -9.16 13.34 -13.27
CA GLU A 92 -8.18 13.48 -14.35
C GLU A 92 -6.79 12.92 -13.96
N LEU A 93 -6.46 12.92 -12.67
CA LEU A 93 -5.17 12.44 -12.16
C LEU A 93 -5.18 10.96 -11.78
N THR A 94 -6.36 10.35 -11.60
CA THR A 94 -6.51 8.97 -11.10
C THR A 94 -5.69 7.95 -11.88
N ALA A 95 -5.64 8.07 -13.21
CA ALA A 95 -4.89 7.13 -14.05
C ALA A 95 -3.37 7.32 -13.98
N LEU A 96 -2.90 8.52 -13.62
CA LEU A 96 -1.48 8.89 -13.59
C LEU A 96 -0.81 8.58 -12.25
N MET A 97 -1.55 8.78 -11.16
CA MET A 97 -1.06 8.65 -9.79
C MET A 97 -0.29 7.35 -9.48
N PRO A 98 -0.74 6.14 -9.88
CA PRO A 98 -0.05 4.90 -9.52
C PRO A 98 1.42 4.86 -9.98
N ARG A 99 1.68 5.32 -11.22
CA ARG A 99 3.05 5.39 -11.75
C ARG A 99 3.84 6.52 -11.10
N LEU A 100 3.19 7.64 -10.81
CA LEU A 100 3.81 8.77 -10.14
C LEU A 100 4.34 8.35 -8.76
N PHE A 101 3.49 7.75 -7.92
CA PHE A 101 3.90 7.25 -6.60
C PHE A 101 5.14 6.35 -6.68
N LEU A 102 5.10 5.32 -7.52
CA LEU A 102 6.22 4.39 -7.67
C LEU A 102 7.50 5.06 -8.19
N SER A 103 7.39 6.03 -9.10
CA SER A 103 8.56 6.75 -9.63
C SER A 103 9.30 7.57 -8.56
N TYR A 104 8.60 7.96 -7.49
CA TYR A 104 9.16 8.65 -6.32
C TYR A 104 9.44 7.69 -5.15
N GLY A 105 9.37 6.38 -5.36
CA GLY A 105 9.66 5.36 -4.33
C GLY A 105 8.53 5.11 -3.34
N ILE A 106 7.33 5.66 -3.57
CA ILE A 106 6.13 5.41 -2.75
C ILE A 106 5.52 4.08 -3.21
N THR A 107 5.68 3.07 -2.35
CA THR A 107 5.26 1.68 -2.62
C THR A 107 3.94 1.31 -1.94
N SER A 108 3.45 2.17 -1.04
CA SER A 108 2.22 2.00 -0.30
C SER A 108 1.53 3.34 -0.07
N VAL A 109 0.21 3.37 -0.21
CA VAL A 109 -0.59 4.57 0.00
C VAL A 109 -1.84 4.29 0.83
N ARG A 110 -2.26 5.28 1.62
CA ARG A 110 -3.59 5.31 2.24
C ARG A 110 -4.45 6.38 1.56
N ASP A 111 -5.50 5.94 0.88
CA ASP A 111 -6.57 6.82 0.43
C ASP A 111 -7.50 7.15 1.59
N THR A 112 -7.61 8.43 1.92
CA THR A 112 -8.33 8.89 3.11
C THR A 112 -9.68 9.55 2.77
N GLY A 113 -10.22 9.35 1.56
CA GLY A 113 -11.51 9.94 1.20
C GLY A 113 -11.87 9.73 -0.26
N GLY A 114 -12.92 8.94 -0.50
CA GLY A 114 -13.55 8.72 -1.80
C GLY A 114 -14.78 7.82 -1.68
N LEU A 115 -15.86 8.15 -2.41
CA LEU A 115 -17.09 7.34 -2.39
C LEU A 115 -16.80 5.91 -2.88
N LEU A 116 -17.44 4.90 -2.28
CA LEU A 116 -17.25 3.49 -2.63
C LEU A 116 -17.45 3.21 -4.13
N ARG A 117 -18.42 3.89 -4.76
CA ARG A 117 -18.72 3.74 -6.20
C ARG A 117 -17.53 4.14 -7.09
N ASP A 118 -16.66 5.03 -6.60
CA ASP A 118 -15.54 5.59 -7.34
C ASP A 118 -14.21 4.94 -6.94
N ILE A 119 -13.95 4.77 -5.63
CA ILE A 119 -12.68 4.25 -5.14
C ILE A 119 -12.51 2.74 -5.35
N VAL A 120 -13.57 1.94 -5.19
CA VAL A 120 -13.48 0.47 -5.27
C VAL A 120 -13.03 0.01 -6.66
N PRO A 121 -13.58 0.49 -7.79
CA PRO A 121 -13.09 0.13 -9.13
C PRO A 121 -11.62 0.48 -9.36
N VAL A 122 -11.15 1.62 -8.82
CA VAL A 122 -9.76 2.07 -8.93
C VAL A 122 -8.83 1.14 -8.16
N VAL A 123 -9.16 0.85 -6.90
CA VAL A 123 -8.38 -0.06 -6.04
C VAL A 123 -8.33 -1.46 -6.64
N GLN A 124 -9.47 -1.99 -7.10
CA GLN A 124 -9.51 -3.31 -7.76
C GLN A 124 -8.62 -3.36 -9.00
N LYS A 125 -8.56 -2.29 -9.80
CA LYS A 125 -7.66 -2.21 -10.96
C LYS A 125 -6.19 -2.22 -10.53
N MET A 126 -5.84 -1.51 -9.47
CA MET A 126 -4.48 -1.45 -8.92
C MET A 126 -4.04 -2.76 -8.25
N GLN A 127 -4.99 -3.57 -7.78
CA GLN A 127 -4.73 -4.87 -7.15
C GLN A 127 -4.68 -6.05 -8.12
N LYS A 128 -4.97 -5.84 -9.41
CA LYS A 128 -4.90 -6.94 -10.41
C LYS A 128 -3.48 -7.51 -10.50
N PRO A 129 -3.33 -8.83 -10.69
CA PRO A 129 -2.02 -9.42 -10.96
C PRO A 129 -1.31 -8.73 -12.13
N GLY A 130 -0.07 -8.32 -11.91
CA GLY A 130 0.74 -7.60 -12.91
C GLY A 130 0.44 -6.10 -13.03
N ALA A 131 -0.44 -5.53 -12.20
CA ALA A 131 -0.62 -4.09 -12.15
C ALA A 131 0.64 -3.41 -11.62
N ILE A 132 1.02 -2.29 -12.26
CA ILE A 132 2.10 -1.42 -11.80
C ILE A 132 1.48 -0.32 -10.95
N ALA A 133 1.36 -0.58 -9.65
CA ALA A 133 0.73 0.31 -8.68
C ALA A 133 1.31 0.10 -7.27
N PRO A 134 1.26 1.11 -6.38
CA PRO A 134 1.53 0.90 -4.96
C PRO A 134 0.46 0.00 -4.33
N ARG A 135 0.77 -0.59 -3.17
CA ARG A 135 -0.24 -1.21 -2.31
C ARG A 135 -1.20 -0.12 -1.82
N VAL A 136 -2.50 -0.33 -1.97
CA VAL A 136 -3.50 0.65 -1.59
C VAL A 136 -4.30 0.15 -0.40
N PHE A 137 -4.42 1.00 0.60
CA PHE A 137 -5.36 0.90 1.70
C PHE A 137 -6.33 2.08 1.58
N PHE A 138 -7.64 1.88 1.75
CA PHE A 138 -8.62 2.96 1.54
C PHE A 138 -9.64 3.03 2.67
N ALA A 139 -10.09 4.24 2.98
CA ALA A 139 -11.10 4.51 3.99
C ALA A 139 -12.54 4.34 3.46
N GLY A 140 -12.76 4.74 2.21
CA GLY A 140 -14.10 5.10 1.71
C GLY A 140 -14.38 6.59 1.92
N PRO A 141 -15.65 7.00 2.00
CA PRO A 141 -16.01 8.42 2.13
C PRO A 141 -15.65 8.98 3.50
N LEU A 142 -15.61 10.31 3.58
CA LEU A 142 -15.54 11.04 4.83
C LEU A 142 -16.85 10.84 5.61
N LEU A 143 -16.77 10.36 6.85
CA LEU A 143 -17.95 10.22 7.70
C LEU A 143 -18.20 11.53 8.47
N ASP A 144 -19.02 12.38 7.88
CA ASP A 144 -19.49 13.64 8.47
C ASP A 144 -20.70 13.42 9.38
N GLY A 145 -21.01 14.41 10.23
CA GLY A 145 -22.18 14.39 11.10
C GLY A 145 -23.48 14.78 10.39
N SER A 146 -24.22 15.74 10.95
CA SER A 146 -25.52 16.17 10.42
C SER A 146 -25.43 16.94 9.11
N ASP A 147 -24.35 17.68 8.89
CA ASP A 147 -24.09 18.36 7.61
C ASP A 147 -22.85 17.75 6.98
N VAL A 148 -22.81 17.68 5.65
CA VAL A 148 -21.71 17.07 4.88
C VAL A 148 -20.84 18.16 4.28
N VAL A 149 -19.54 18.12 4.55
CA VAL A 149 -18.61 19.17 4.12
C VAL A 149 -18.25 19.06 2.63
N TYR A 150 -18.25 17.85 2.10
CA TYR A 150 -17.92 17.51 0.71
C TYR A 150 -19.11 16.81 0.04
N ASP A 151 -20.14 17.60 -0.27
CA ASP A 151 -21.48 17.19 -0.68
C ASP A 151 -21.71 17.14 -2.21
N GLY A 152 -20.75 17.59 -3.01
CA GLY A 152 -20.88 17.64 -4.48
C GLY A 152 -21.35 18.98 -5.03
N GLU A 153 -21.74 19.95 -4.21
CA GLU A 153 -22.22 21.25 -4.71
C GLU A 153 -21.06 22.21 -4.97
N SER A 154 -20.38 22.64 -3.91
CA SER A 154 -19.24 23.57 -4.00
C SER A 154 -17.89 22.86 -3.97
N ARG A 155 -17.89 21.55 -3.70
CA ARG A 155 -16.71 20.70 -3.54
C ARG A 155 -17.01 19.31 -4.10
N PRO A 156 -16.01 18.51 -4.48
CA PRO A 156 -16.24 17.13 -4.91
C PRO A 156 -17.01 16.32 -3.88
N GLU A 157 -17.94 15.47 -4.33
CA GLU A 157 -18.75 14.61 -3.46
C GLU A 157 -17.89 13.46 -2.94
N ILE A 158 -17.38 13.58 -1.70
CA ILE A 158 -16.59 12.53 -1.04
C ILE A 158 -17.00 12.28 0.41
N GLY A 159 -17.99 13.01 0.93
CA GLY A 159 -18.52 12.85 2.28
C GLY A 159 -19.90 12.18 2.31
N VAL A 160 -20.26 11.62 3.46
CA VAL A 160 -21.59 11.05 3.72
C VAL A 160 -22.06 11.43 5.12
N GLN A 161 -23.37 11.64 5.25
CA GLN A 161 -24.01 12.09 6.48
C GLN A 161 -24.17 10.94 7.50
N ASN A 162 -23.84 11.20 8.76
CA ASN A 162 -24.01 10.28 9.89
C ASN A 162 -24.54 11.05 11.11
N ALA A 163 -25.77 11.56 11.01
CA ALA A 163 -26.39 12.37 12.07
C ALA A 163 -26.73 11.57 13.34
N THR A 164 -26.86 10.23 13.22
CA THR A 164 -27.28 9.35 14.32
C THR A 164 -26.34 8.16 14.49
N LYS A 165 -26.32 7.59 15.71
CA LYS A 165 -25.60 6.36 16.03
C LYS A 165 -25.92 5.20 15.08
N GLN A 166 -27.20 5.06 14.72
CA GLN A 166 -27.64 4.00 13.82
C GLN A 166 -27.10 4.18 12.40
N GLN A 167 -27.12 5.42 11.88
CA GLN A 167 -26.51 5.72 10.57
C GLN A 167 -25.00 5.43 10.59
N ALA A 168 -24.30 5.91 11.62
CA ALA A 168 -22.87 5.67 11.79
C ALA A 168 -22.51 4.18 11.83
N ARG A 169 -23.26 3.37 12.58
CA ARG A 169 -23.11 1.91 12.61
C ARG A 169 -23.29 1.29 11.23
N THR A 170 -24.39 1.59 10.56
CA THR A 170 -24.69 1.05 9.23
C THR A 170 -23.64 1.47 8.19
N ALA A 171 -23.13 2.70 8.27
CA ALA A 171 -22.08 3.18 7.39
C ALA A 171 -20.77 2.37 7.58
N ILE A 172 -20.32 2.18 8.82
CA ILE A 172 -19.09 1.42 9.12
C ILE A 172 -19.23 -0.05 8.72
N GLU A 173 -20.37 -0.69 9.00
CA GLU A 173 -20.64 -2.07 8.59
C GLU A 173 -20.60 -2.21 7.06
N THR A 174 -21.18 -1.24 6.34
CA THR A 174 -21.16 -1.19 4.88
C THR A 174 -19.73 -1.03 4.35
N LEU A 175 -18.93 -0.15 4.95
CA LEU A 175 -17.55 0.09 4.54
C LEU A 175 -16.67 -1.14 4.78
N LYS A 176 -16.79 -1.79 5.94
CA LYS A 176 -16.10 -3.05 6.22
C LYS A 176 -16.47 -4.13 5.21
N ALA A 177 -17.76 -4.28 4.91
CA ALA A 177 -18.24 -5.25 3.93
C ALA A 177 -17.74 -4.96 2.50
N ALA A 178 -17.55 -3.68 2.16
CA ALA A 178 -16.98 -3.25 0.89
C ALA A 178 -15.44 -3.37 0.81
N GLY A 179 -14.78 -3.82 1.89
CA GLY A 179 -13.34 -4.03 1.94
C GLY A 179 -12.51 -2.80 2.32
N ALA A 180 -13.12 -1.78 2.92
CA ALA A 180 -12.38 -0.65 3.47
C ALA A 180 -11.32 -1.15 4.47
N SER A 181 -10.13 -0.58 4.37
CA SER A 181 -8.97 -0.95 5.20
C SER A 181 -8.99 -0.26 6.55
N PHE A 182 -9.67 0.87 6.66
CA PHE A 182 -9.87 1.67 7.86
C PHE A 182 -11.12 2.55 7.69
N ILE A 183 -11.54 3.24 8.74
CA ILE A 183 -12.63 4.22 8.71
C ILE A 183 -12.05 5.62 8.93
N LYS A 184 -12.61 6.66 8.32
CA LYS A 184 -12.24 8.05 8.62
C LYS A 184 -13.44 8.86 9.07
N ILE A 185 -13.44 9.23 10.34
CA ILE A 185 -14.36 10.23 10.88
C ILE A 185 -13.92 11.61 10.38
N TYR A 186 -14.90 12.44 9.98
CA TYR A 186 -14.63 13.80 9.53
C TYR A 186 -15.34 14.85 10.40
N GLU A 187 -15.92 15.87 9.80
CA GLU A 187 -16.37 17.07 10.49
C GLU A 187 -17.79 16.94 11.00
N LEU A 188 -18.18 17.86 11.89
CA LEU A 188 -19.57 18.08 12.32
C LEU A 188 -20.25 16.86 12.99
N VAL A 189 -19.48 15.82 13.33
CA VAL A 189 -19.93 14.68 14.13
C VAL A 189 -20.14 15.12 15.58
N SER A 190 -21.28 14.75 16.16
CA SER A 190 -21.52 14.97 17.59
C SER A 190 -20.66 14.02 18.42
N GLU A 191 -20.30 14.42 19.63
CA GLU A 191 -19.50 13.57 20.53
C GLU A 191 -20.13 12.18 20.75
N GLU A 192 -21.46 12.13 20.89
CA GLU A 192 -22.21 10.88 21.06
C GLU A 192 -22.06 9.93 19.86
N VAL A 193 -22.06 10.47 18.65
CA VAL A 193 -21.90 9.69 17.41
C VAL A 193 -20.43 9.32 17.20
N PHE A 194 -19.49 10.21 17.53
CA PHE A 194 -18.06 9.93 17.46
C PHE A 194 -17.69 8.69 18.29
N PHE A 195 -18.12 8.64 19.56
CA PHE A 195 -17.84 7.50 20.42
C PHE A 195 -18.55 6.22 19.97
N GLU A 196 -19.74 6.33 19.34
CA GLU A 196 -20.37 5.18 18.71
C GLU A 196 -19.53 4.66 17.52
N MET A 197 -19.05 5.54 16.65
CA MET A 197 -18.18 5.15 15.52
C MET A 197 -16.93 4.41 16.00
N VAL A 198 -16.27 4.93 17.04
CA VAL A 198 -15.10 4.27 17.67
C VAL A 198 -15.47 2.90 18.24
N SER A 199 -16.60 2.81 18.95
CA SER A 199 -17.09 1.55 19.53
C SER A 199 -17.37 0.49 18.45
N VAL A 200 -18.06 0.88 17.37
CA VAL A 200 -18.38 0.00 16.24
C VAL A 200 -17.12 -0.46 15.51
N ALA A 201 -16.19 0.46 15.21
CA ALA A 201 -14.95 0.12 14.52
C ALA A 201 -14.11 -0.90 15.31
N ARG A 202 -13.98 -0.69 16.64
CA ARG A 202 -13.32 -1.65 17.54
C ARG A 202 -14.02 -3.01 17.56
N ALA A 203 -15.35 -3.03 17.61
CA ALA A 203 -16.12 -4.28 17.60
C ALA A 203 -15.97 -5.07 16.29
N LEU A 204 -15.71 -4.38 15.17
CA LEU A 204 -15.51 -4.97 13.85
C LEU A 204 -14.04 -5.19 13.48
N ASP A 205 -13.11 -4.92 14.41
CA ASP A 205 -11.67 -4.99 14.21
C ASP A 205 -11.25 -4.28 12.90
N ILE A 206 -11.68 -3.02 12.78
CA ILE A 206 -11.26 -2.12 11.69
C ILE A 206 -10.60 -0.88 12.28
N PRO A 207 -9.38 -0.52 11.83
CA PRO A 207 -8.72 0.69 12.28
C PRO A 207 -9.59 1.92 12.02
N ILE A 208 -9.51 2.90 12.90
CA ILE A 208 -10.25 4.14 12.79
C ILE A 208 -9.33 5.34 12.86
N ASP A 209 -9.45 6.19 11.86
CA ASP A 209 -8.80 7.47 11.74
C ASP A 209 -9.82 8.57 11.96
N SER A 210 -9.34 9.75 12.32
CA SER A 210 -10.20 10.91 12.46
C SER A 210 -9.48 12.18 12.04
N HIS A 211 -10.22 13.06 11.37
CA HIS A 211 -9.95 14.49 11.51
C HIS A 211 -10.32 14.93 12.93
N VAL A 212 -9.71 15.97 13.51
CA VAL A 212 -10.23 16.50 14.80
C VAL A 212 -11.53 17.25 14.52
N PRO A 213 -12.72 16.72 14.87
CA PRO A 213 -13.97 17.39 14.54
C PRO A 213 -14.01 18.75 15.23
N LEU A 214 -14.52 19.80 14.57
CA LEU A 214 -14.62 21.13 15.19
C LEU A 214 -15.40 21.15 16.52
N SER A 215 -16.27 20.16 16.73
CA SER A 215 -17.04 19.95 17.96
C SER A 215 -16.22 19.42 19.15
N MET A 216 -14.96 19.01 18.94
CA MET A 216 -14.15 18.33 19.96
C MET A 216 -12.71 18.89 20.03
N LEU A 217 -12.08 18.69 21.18
CA LEU A 217 -10.64 18.93 21.38
C LEU A 217 -9.84 17.71 20.93
N ALA A 218 -8.63 17.95 20.41
CA ALA A 218 -7.72 16.87 20.03
C ALA A 218 -7.37 15.94 21.21
N SER A 219 -7.31 16.48 22.42
CA SER A 219 -7.03 15.71 23.64
C SER A 219 -8.14 14.72 24.02
N ILE A 220 -9.36 14.91 23.50
CA ILE A 220 -10.50 14.02 23.73
C ILE A 220 -10.58 12.99 22.61
N ALA A 221 -10.52 13.44 21.35
CA ALA A 221 -10.66 12.58 20.18
C ALA A 221 -9.43 11.70 19.94
N GLY A 222 -8.22 12.27 20.03
CA GLY A 222 -6.95 11.62 19.68
C GLY A 222 -6.70 10.29 20.38
N PRO A 223 -6.84 10.19 21.71
CA PRO A 223 -6.64 8.92 22.43
C PRO A 223 -7.63 7.80 22.07
N GLN A 224 -8.68 8.09 21.30
CA GLN A 224 -9.73 7.12 20.97
C GLN A 224 -9.53 6.44 19.62
N VAL A 225 -8.67 6.98 18.77
CA VAL A 225 -8.49 6.57 17.37
C VAL A 225 -7.05 6.17 17.10
N ASP A 226 -6.82 5.44 16.01
CA ASP A 226 -5.51 4.89 15.65
C ASP A 226 -4.63 5.93 14.91
N SER A 227 -5.26 6.93 14.27
CA SER A 227 -4.58 8.06 13.63
C SER A 227 -5.41 9.35 13.74
N ILE A 228 -4.72 10.49 13.77
CA ILE A 228 -5.33 11.82 13.65
C ILE A 228 -4.78 12.52 12.40
N GLU A 229 -5.69 12.82 11.49
CA GLU A 229 -5.43 13.62 10.31
C GLU A 229 -5.62 15.10 10.60
N HIS A 230 -4.77 15.94 10.00
CA HIS A 230 -4.82 17.40 10.12
C HIS A 230 -4.93 17.91 11.58
N LEU A 231 -4.08 17.39 12.47
CA LEU A 231 -4.08 17.70 13.90
C LEU A 231 -4.19 19.23 14.14
N ARG A 232 -5.28 19.60 14.82
CA ARG A 232 -5.66 20.98 15.14
C ARG A 232 -6.49 20.97 16.43
N ASN A 233 -6.97 22.13 16.89
CA ASN A 233 -7.74 22.27 18.12
C ASN A 233 -6.99 21.71 19.35
N ILE A 234 -5.71 22.11 19.47
CA ILE A 234 -4.81 21.79 20.59
C ILE A 234 -5.04 22.68 21.80
#